data_AF-A0A2M7L2Q6-F1
#
_entry.id   AF-A0A2M7L2Q6-F1
#
_cell.length_a   1.000
_cell.length_b   1.000
_cell.length_c   1.000
_cell.angle_alpha   90.00
_cell.angle_beta   90.00
_cell.angle_gamma   90.00
#
_symmetry.space_group_name_H-M   'P 1'
#
loop_
_entity.id
_entity.type
_entity.pdbx_description
1 polymer ?
#
loop_
_entity_poly.entity_id
_entity_poly.type
_entity_poly.pdbx_seq_one_letter_code
_entity_poly.pdbx_strand_id
1 'polypeptide(L)' 'MIKRIMLILPLALLLLAGCVKQEPYNYAALEQSKPRSILVLPPVNNTVEVDAPYIYLSTISRPLAEKGYYVSHLQKPE' A
#
# COMPACT_ATOMS: atom_id res chain seq x y z
N MET A 1 -28.03 -31.76 -20.58
CA MET A 1 -27.68 -31.00 -19.34
C MET A 1 -26.26 -30.44 -19.35
N ILE A 2 -25.26 -31.18 -19.84
CA ILE A 2 -23.85 -30.73 -19.95
C ILE A 2 -23.63 -29.42 -20.74
N LYS A 3 -24.39 -29.17 -21.82
CA LYS A 3 -24.27 -27.93 -22.61
C LYS A 3 -24.58 -26.64 -21.83
N ARG A 4 -25.45 -26.72 -20.80
CA ARG A 4 -25.78 -25.56 -19.95
C ARG A 4 -24.64 -25.25 -18.98
N ILE A 5 -24.02 -26.29 -18.41
CA ILE A 5 -22.89 -26.16 -17.47
C ILE A 5 -21.67 -25.52 -18.15
N MET A 6 -21.43 -25.85 -19.43
CA MET A 6 -20.31 -25.28 -20.20
C MET A 6 -20.43 -23.76 -20.44
N LEU A 7 -21.65 -23.21 -20.42
CA LEU A 7 -21.90 -21.77 -20.61
C LEU A 7 -21.81 -20.97 -19.30
N ILE A 8 -22.07 -21.61 -18.15
CA ILE A 8 -22.15 -20.93 -16.85
C ILE A 8 -20.75 -20.82 -16.19
N LEU A 9 -19.86 -21.79 -16.46
CA LEU A 9 -18.51 -21.83 -15.91
C LEU A 9 -17.62 -20.60 -16.23
N PRO A 10 -17.57 -20.09 -17.48
CA PRO A 10 -16.76 -18.90 -17.77
C PRO A 10 -17.33 -17.64 -17.10
N LEU A 11 -18.65 -17.51 -17.00
CA LEU A 11 -19.31 -16.37 -16.35
C LEU A 11 -19.03 -16.33 -14.84
N ALA A 12 -19.01 -17.50 -14.20
CA ALA A 12 -18.62 -17.62 -12.80
C ALA A 12 -17.15 -17.20 -12.57
N LEU A 13 -16.23 -17.54 -13.49
CA LEU A 13 -14.83 -17.11 -13.40
C LEU A 13 -14.65 -15.59 -13.52
N LEU A 14 -15.45 -14.92 -14.36
CA LEU A 14 -15.40 -13.46 -14.47
C LEU A 14 -15.85 -12.75 -13.19
N LEU A 15 -16.79 -13.32 -12.43
CA LEU A 15 -17.27 -12.74 -11.16
C LEU A 15 -16.21 -12.78 -10.04
N LEU A 16 -15.18 -13.62 -10.15
CA LEU A 16 -14.08 -13.70 -9.19
C LEU A 16 -12.86 -12.83 -9.59
N ALA A 17 -12.91 -12.11 -10.70
CA ALA A 17 -11.82 -11.24 -11.13
C ALA A 17 -11.88 -9.88 -10.41
N GLY A 18 -11.09 -9.72 -9.35
CA GLY A 18 -11.04 -8.49 -8.52
C GLY A 18 -9.66 -7.82 -8.40
N CYS A 19 -8.69 -8.18 -9.25
CA CYS A 19 -7.34 -7.63 -9.14
C CYS A 19 -7.26 -6.27 -9.85
N VAL A 20 -7.40 -5.19 -9.09
CA VAL A 20 -7.08 -3.84 -9.57
C VAL A 20 -5.61 -3.54 -9.22
N LYS A 21 -4.79 -3.31 -10.25
CA LYS A 21 -3.40 -2.88 -10.07
C LYS A 21 -3.36 -1.37 -10.06
N GLN A 22 -2.92 -0.77 -8.96
CA GLN A 22 -2.64 0.67 -8.93
C GLN A 22 -1.41 0.97 -9.79
N GLU A 23 -1.47 2.03 -10.59
CA GLU A 23 -0.32 2.51 -11.33
C GLU A 23 0.77 3.00 -10.37
N PRO A 24 2.03 2.61 -10.57
CA PRO A 24 3.13 3.07 -9.73
C PRO A 24 3.38 4.56 -9.97
N TYR A 25 3.54 5.31 -8.88
CA TYR A 25 3.94 6.71 -8.93
C TYR A 25 5.39 6.85 -9.43
N ASN A 26 5.69 7.94 -10.14
CA ASN A 26 7.04 8.20 -10.64
C ASN A 26 7.95 8.75 -9.52
N TYR A 27 8.88 7.93 -9.05
CA TYR A 27 9.83 8.27 -8.00
C TYR A 27 11.21 8.72 -8.52
N ALA A 28 11.36 9.06 -9.81
CA ALA A 28 12.66 9.39 -10.42
C ALA A 28 13.43 10.49 -9.66
N ALA A 29 12.74 11.54 -9.19
CA ALA A 29 13.37 12.61 -8.41
C ALA A 29 13.90 12.12 -7.05
N LEU A 30 13.17 11.21 -6.38
CA LEU A 30 13.60 10.62 -5.11
C LEU A 30 14.85 9.75 -5.33
N GLU A 31 14.84 8.91 -6.36
CA GLU A 31 15.96 8.02 -6.70
C GLU A 31 17.21 8.79 -7.12
N GLN A 32 17.04 9.89 -7.87
CA GLN A 32 18.15 10.77 -8.26
C GLN A 32 18.81 11.45 -7.05
N SER A 33 18.01 11.86 -6.06
CA SER A 33 18.53 12.52 -4.85
C SER A 33 19.25 11.59 -3.87
N LYS A 34 19.05 10.26 -3.97
CA LYS A 34 19.70 9.21 -3.14
C LYS A 34 19.72 9.56 -1.64
N PRO A 35 18.56 9.84 -1.01
CA PRO A 35 18.52 10.23 0.38
C PRO A 35 19.02 9.08 1.27
N ARG A 36 19.81 9.39 2.29
CA ARG A 36 20.21 8.40 3.31
C ARG A 36 19.15 8.23 4.40
N SER A 37 18.38 9.27 4.66
CA SER A 37 17.34 9.30 5.69
C SER A 37 15.99 9.68 5.10
N ILE A 38 14.94 8.99 5.53
CA ILE A 38 13.55 9.25 5.14
C ILE A 38 12.77 9.63 6.40
N LEU A 39 12.18 10.84 6.38
CA LEU A 39 11.22 11.28 7.38
C LEU A 39 9.84 10.79 6.97
N VAL A 40 9.24 9.92 7.78
CA VAL A 40 7.89 9.40 7.56
C VAL A 40 6.90 10.31 8.29
N LEU A 41 5.96 10.87 7.54
CA LEU A 41 4.86 11.67 8.07
C LEU A 41 3.67 10.77 8.43
N PRO A 42 2.88 11.14 9.45
CA PRO A 42 1.62 10.45 9.73
C PRO A 42 0.70 10.49 8.49
N PRO A 43 0.09 9.36 8.11
CA PRO A 43 -0.85 9.35 7.00
C PRO A 43 -2.10 10.16 7.35
N VAL A 44 -2.73 10.74 6.33
CA VAL A 44 -4.04 11.36 6.47
C VAL A 44 -5.06 10.27 6.75
N ASN A 45 -5.74 10.36 7.89
CA ASN A 45 -6.77 9.41 8.28
C ASN A 45 -8.13 9.85 7.74
N ASN A 46 -8.71 9.05 6.85
CA ASN A 46 -10.06 9.24 6.32
C ASN A 46 -11.05 8.20 6.86
N THR A 47 -10.73 7.58 8.00
CA THR A 47 -11.54 6.54 8.65
C THR A 47 -12.02 6.99 10.02
N VAL A 48 -12.87 6.18 10.67
CA VAL A 48 -13.35 6.42 12.04
C VAL A 48 -12.37 5.94 13.12
N GLU A 49 -11.35 5.17 12.74
CA GLU A 49 -10.39 4.56 13.66
C GLU A 49 -9.35 5.60 14.07
N VAL A 50 -9.27 5.94 15.36
CA VAL A 50 -8.40 7.02 15.85
C VAL A 50 -6.93 6.65 15.73
N ASP A 51 -6.60 5.37 15.94
CA ASP A 51 -5.21 4.90 16.00
C ASP A 51 -4.64 4.49 14.63
N ALA A 52 -5.42 4.63 13.56
CA ALA A 52 -5.01 4.21 12.21
C ALA A 52 -3.66 4.80 11.76
N PRO A 53 -3.33 6.09 12.03
CA PRO A 53 -2.01 6.63 11.68
C PRO A 53 -0.85 5.96 12.43
N TYR A 54 -1.04 5.62 13.70
CA TYR A 54 0.00 5.00 14.51
C TYR A 54 0.28 3.56 14.08
N ILE A 55 -0.76 2.80 13.74
CA ILE A 55 -0.64 1.44 13.21
C ILE A 55 0.15 1.43 11.89
N TYR A 56 -0.08 2.44 11.03
CA TYR A 56 0.68 2.57 9.80
C TYR A 56 2.15 2.86 10.07
N LEU A 57 2.44 3.80 10.97
CA LEU A 57 3.80 4.18 11.33
C LEU A 57 4.60 3.03 11.94
N SER A 58 3.97 2.14 12.73
CA SER A 58 4.67 0.96 13.29
C SER A 58 5.04 -0.09 12.24
N THR A 59 4.38 -0.09 11.08
CA THR A 59 4.55 -1.14 10.06
C THR A 59 5.49 -0.70 8.93
N ILE A 60 5.52 0.60 8.61
CA ILE A 60 6.26 1.13 7.45
C ILE A 60 7.78 1.23 7.66
N SER A 61 8.25 1.27 8.92
CA SER A 61 9.68 1.44 9.21
C SER A 61 10.52 0.27 8.71
N ARG A 62 10.01 -0.95 8.89
CA ARG A 62 10.72 -2.18 8.51
C ARG A 62 11.03 -2.26 7.00
N PRO A 63 10.06 -2.15 6.08
CA PRO A 63 10.36 -2.25 4.65
C PRO A 63 11.27 -1.12 4.15
N LEU A 64 11.24 0.07 4.77
CA LEU A 64 12.16 1.16 4.42
C LEU A 64 13.57 0.91 4.94
N ALA A 65 13.72 0.41 6.16
CA ALA A 65 15.01 0.05 6.73
C ALA A 65 15.66 -1.13 5.98
N GLU A 66 14.87 -2.12 5.56
CA GLU A 66 15.34 -3.24 4.72
C GLU A 66 15.88 -2.78 3.37
N LYS A 67 15.44 -1.61 2.87
CA LYS A 67 15.99 -0.97 1.67
C LYS A 67 17.25 -0.11 1.95
N GLY A 68 17.73 -0.05 3.18
CA GLY A 68 18.96 0.64 3.58
C GLY A 68 18.81 2.11 3.99
N TYR A 69 17.58 2.58 4.24
CA TYR A 69 17.34 3.96 4.68
C TYR A 69 17.32 4.08 6.20
N TYR A 70 17.83 5.20 6.73
CA TYR A 70 17.56 5.61 8.10
C TYR A 70 16.14 6.16 8.19
N VAL A 71 15.29 5.55 9.02
CA VAL A 71 13.88 5.93 9.14
C VAL A 71 13.68 6.77 10.39
N SER A 72 12.98 7.89 10.25
CA SER A 72 12.55 8.71 11.38
C SER A 72 11.04 8.98 11.28
N HIS A 73 10.34 8.94 12.40
CA HIS A 73 8.90 9.17 12.45
C HIS A 73 8.61 10.53 13.06
N LEU A 74 7.75 11.30 12.40
CA LEU A 74 7.21 12.53 12.99
C LEU A 74 6.01 12.16 13.86
N GLN A 75 6.20 12.14 15.18
CA GLN A 75 5.09 12.02 16.11
C GLN A 75 4.41 13.39 16.25
N LYS A 76 3.12 13.48 15.95
CA LYS A 76 2.35 14.68 16.25
C LYS A 76 2.29 14.81 17.78
N PRO A 77 2.63 15.96 18.39
CA PRO A 77 2.37 16.18 19.80
C PRO A 77 0.84 16.16 20.01
N GLU A 78 0.39 15.46 21.05
CA GLU A 78 -1.02 15.44 21.44
C GLU A 78 -1.58 16.84 21.70
#